data_AF-A0A4R9AXQ5-F1
#
_entry.id   AF-A0A4R9AXQ5-F1
#
_cell.length_a   1.000
_cell.length_b   1.000
_cell.length_c   1.000
_cell.angle_alpha   90.00
_cell.angle_beta   90.00
_cell.angle_gamma   90.00
#
_symmetry.space_group_name_H-M   'P 1'
#
loop_
_entity.id
_entity.type
_entity.pdbx_description
1 polymer ?
#
loop_
_entity_poly.entity_id
_entity_poly.type
_entity_poly.pdbx_seq_one_letter_code
_entity_poly.pdbx_strand_id
1 'polypeptide(L)'
;MRADASGCERMRADASGCERMRADASGCERMRADASGCERMRADASGCERMRADASGCERMRADASGCERMRADASGCERMRADASGCERMRADASGCERMRADASGCERMRADASGCERMRADASGCERMRADASGCERMRADASGCERMRADASGCERMRADASGCERMRADASGCERMRADASGCERMRADASGCERMRADASGCERMRADASGCERMRADASGCERMRADASGCERMRADASGCERNERLRALA
;
A
#
# COMPACT_ATOMS: atom_id res chain seq x y z
N MET A 1 13.34 0.03 -28.18
CA MET A 1 14.14 1.21 -27.82
C MET A 1 14.97 0.92 -26.57
N ARG A 2 16.23 1.34 -26.54
CA ARG A 2 17.08 1.31 -25.35
C ARG A 2 17.80 2.65 -25.20
N ALA A 3 17.84 3.19 -24.00
CA ALA A 3 18.59 4.39 -23.65
C ALA A 3 19.34 4.14 -22.35
N ASP A 4 20.63 4.40 -22.33
CA ASP A 4 21.48 4.21 -21.15
C ASP A 4 22.25 5.52 -20.91
N ALA A 5 22.35 6.00 -19.66
CA ALA A 5 23.07 7.21 -19.31
C ALA A 5 23.79 7.11 -17.95
N SER A 6 24.94 7.76 -17.83
CA SER A 6 25.74 7.77 -16.60
C SER A 6 26.29 9.17 -16.32
N GLY A 7 26.20 9.65 -15.08
CA GLY A 7 26.80 10.92 -14.63
C GLY A 7 26.24 12.16 -15.32
N CYS A 8 24.95 12.16 -15.64
CA CYS A 8 24.30 13.17 -16.46
C CYS A 8 23.38 14.09 -15.64
N GLU A 9 23.26 15.37 -15.98
CA GLU A 9 22.22 16.21 -15.36
C GLU A 9 20.81 15.65 -15.68
N ARG A 10 20.60 15.22 -16.93
CA ARG A 10 19.28 14.78 -17.41
C ARG A 10 19.37 13.64 -18.41
N MET A 11 18.65 12.57 -18.13
CA MET A 11 18.30 11.51 -19.07
C MET A 11 16.81 11.58 -19.39
N ARG A 12 16.47 11.51 -20.68
CA ARG A 12 15.10 11.34 -21.14
C ARG A 12 15.05 10.23 -22.18
N ALA A 13 14.07 9.35 -22.05
CA ALA A 13 13.74 8.35 -23.05
C ALA A 13 12.22 8.38 -23.25
N ASP A 14 11.78 8.53 -24.49
CA ASP A 14 10.36 8.56 -24.85
C ASP A 14 10.13 7.53 -25.97
N ALA A 15 9.15 6.63 -25.80
CA ALA A 15 8.81 5.62 -26.80
C ALA A 15 7.29 5.52 -27.02
N SER A 16 6.90 5.27 -28.28
CA SER A 16 5.51 4.98 -28.65
C SER A 16 5.42 3.76 -29.56
N GLY A 17 4.40 2.92 -29.35
CA GLY A 17 4.07 1.78 -30.23
C GLY A 17 5.17 0.73 -30.35
N CYS A 18 5.95 0.52 -29.29
CA CYS A 18 7.16 -0.30 -29.31
C CYS A 18 6.97 -1.64 -28.60
N GLU A 19 7.55 -2.74 -29.08
CA GLU A 19 7.53 -4.00 -28.30
C GLU A 19 8.22 -3.80 -26.93
N ARG A 20 9.37 -3.11 -26.92
CA ARG A 20 10.17 -2.94 -25.71
C ARG A 20 10.82 -1.57 -25.63
N MET A 21 10.65 -0.92 -24.49
CA MET A 21 11.40 0.25 -24.06
C MET A 21 12.22 -0.09 -22.82
N ARG A 22 13.50 0.26 -22.84
CA ARG A 22 14.38 0.20 -21.68
C ARG A 22 15.13 1.51 -21.50
N ALA A 23 15.07 2.07 -20.31
CA ALA A 23 15.86 3.23 -19.90
C ALA A 23 16.66 2.87 -18.65
N ASP A 24 17.98 2.98 -18.69
CA ASP A 24 18.85 2.74 -17.54
C ASP A 24 19.67 4.02 -17.22
N ALA A 25 19.61 4.54 -15.99
CA ALA A 25 20.37 5.72 -15.56
C ALA A 25 21.19 5.45 -14.29
N SER A 26 22.45 5.90 -14.27
CA SER A 26 23.32 5.86 -13.08
C SER A 26 23.92 7.22 -12.75
N GLY A 27 23.80 7.66 -11.50
CA GLY A 27 24.42 8.91 -11.04
C GLY A 27 23.93 10.16 -11.77
N CYS A 28 22.72 10.13 -12.34
CA CYS A 28 22.14 11.30 -13.01
C CYS A 28 21.26 12.10 -12.05
N GLU A 29 21.24 13.44 -12.12
CA GLU A 29 20.31 14.22 -11.28
C GLU A 29 18.85 13.85 -11.60
N ARG A 30 18.53 13.71 -12.89
CA ARG A 30 17.15 13.45 -13.32
C ARG A 30 17.06 12.40 -14.42
N MET A 31 16.29 11.36 -14.16
CA MET A 31 15.86 10.37 -15.15
C MET A 31 14.36 10.51 -15.43
N ARG A 32 13.99 10.54 -16.71
CA ARG A 32 12.61 10.40 -17.16
C ARG A 32 12.50 9.33 -18.25
N ALA A 33 11.55 8.42 -18.08
CA ALA A 33 11.17 7.47 -19.10
C ALA A 33 9.65 7.57 -19.32
N ASP A 34 9.20 7.86 -20.54
CA ASP A 34 7.78 7.92 -20.89
C ASP A 34 7.47 6.88 -22.01
N ALA A 35 6.51 5.99 -21.80
CA ALA A 35 6.10 4.97 -22.77
C ALA A 35 4.60 5.04 -23.07
N SER A 36 4.22 4.98 -24.36
CA SER A 36 2.81 4.87 -24.78
C SER A 36 2.59 3.70 -25.75
N GLY A 37 1.63 2.83 -25.45
CA GLY A 37 1.27 1.71 -26.31
C GLY A 37 2.41 0.72 -26.57
N CYS A 38 3.34 0.57 -25.61
CA CYS A 38 4.43 -0.41 -25.73
C CYS A 38 4.06 -1.71 -25.00
N GLU A 39 4.43 -2.89 -25.49
CA GLU A 39 4.16 -4.13 -24.74
C GLU A 39 4.91 -4.11 -23.39
N ARG A 40 6.17 -3.65 -23.40
CA ARG A 40 7.00 -3.64 -22.20
C ARG A 40 7.80 -2.35 -22.04
N MET A 41 7.63 -1.71 -20.89
CA MET A 41 8.47 -0.60 -20.42
C MET A 41 9.29 -1.05 -19.21
N ARG A 42 10.59 -0.75 -19.24
CA ARG A 42 11.48 -0.86 -18.08
C ARG A 42 12.25 0.44 -17.88
N ALA A 43 12.25 0.96 -16.67
CA ALA A 43 13.09 2.07 -16.25
C ALA A 43 13.88 1.65 -15.01
N ASP A 44 15.21 1.71 -15.05
CA ASP A 44 16.09 1.38 -13.92
C ASP A 44 16.95 2.61 -13.57
N ALA A 45 16.91 3.09 -12.31
CA ALA A 45 17.70 4.22 -11.83
C ALA A 45 18.57 3.83 -10.62
N SER A 46 19.84 4.24 -10.63
CA SER A 46 20.77 4.00 -9.52
C SER A 46 21.51 5.29 -9.15
N GLY A 47 21.39 5.74 -7.89
CA GLY A 47 22.06 6.94 -7.40
C GLY A 47 21.60 8.23 -8.10
N CYS A 48 20.36 8.28 -8.56
CA CYS A 48 19.78 9.48 -9.17
C CYS A 48 19.05 10.33 -8.13
N GLU A 49 19.09 11.66 -8.19
CA GLU A 49 18.24 12.45 -7.29
C GLU A 49 16.76 12.16 -7.58
N ARG A 50 16.39 12.12 -8.87
CA ARG A 50 14.99 11.97 -9.28
C ARG A 50 14.81 11.01 -10.43
N MET A 51 14.01 9.97 -10.20
CA MET A 51 13.50 9.07 -11.22
C MET A 51 12.01 9.30 -11.46
N ARG A 52 11.61 9.40 -12.73
CA ARG A 52 10.22 9.35 -13.16
C ARG A 52 10.03 8.33 -14.29
N ALA A 53 9.09 7.42 -14.13
CA ALA A 53 8.64 6.51 -15.17
C ALA A 53 7.13 6.68 -15.36
N ASP A 54 6.69 7.02 -16.58
CA ASP A 54 5.28 7.20 -16.93
C ASP A 54 4.92 6.17 -18.04
N ALA A 55 3.90 5.34 -17.84
CA ALA A 55 3.43 4.35 -18.83
C ALA A 55 1.92 4.47 -19.09
N SER A 56 1.54 4.51 -20.38
CA SER A 56 0.14 4.56 -20.81
C SER A 56 -0.15 3.46 -21.83
N GLY A 57 -1.17 2.64 -21.57
CA GLY A 57 -1.59 1.58 -22.48
C GLY A 57 -0.52 0.53 -22.76
N CYS A 58 0.36 0.26 -21.79
CA CYS A 58 1.40 -0.76 -21.93
C CYS A 58 0.96 -2.06 -21.28
N GLU A 59 1.28 -3.24 -21.83
CA GLU A 59 0.96 -4.49 -21.12
C GLU A 59 1.72 -4.54 -19.77
N ARG A 60 3.00 -4.17 -19.79
CA ARG A 60 3.85 -4.29 -18.61
C ARG A 60 4.74 -3.07 -18.40
N MET A 61 4.61 -2.44 -17.24
CA MET A 61 5.52 -1.42 -16.74
C MET A 61 6.35 -1.97 -15.57
N ARG A 62 7.66 -1.75 -15.61
CA ARG A 62 8.56 -1.92 -14.47
C ARG A 62 9.40 -0.68 -14.24
N ALA A 63 9.40 -0.17 -13.02
CA ALA A 63 10.31 0.88 -12.57
C ALA A 63 11.09 0.37 -11.35
N ASP A 64 12.42 0.39 -11.42
CA ASP A 64 13.30 -0.02 -10.32
C ASP A 64 14.21 1.18 -9.95
N ALA A 65 14.22 1.59 -8.67
CA ALA A 65 15.09 2.67 -8.16
C ALA A 65 15.94 2.22 -6.98
N SER A 66 17.23 2.55 -6.99
CA SER A 66 18.16 2.27 -5.90
C SER A 66 18.95 3.51 -5.52
N GLY A 67 18.96 3.87 -4.23
CA GLY A 67 19.72 5.02 -3.71
C GLY A 67 19.30 6.36 -4.33
N CYS A 68 18.03 6.50 -4.71
CA CYS A 68 17.52 7.74 -5.30
C CYS A 68 16.78 8.58 -4.26
N GLU A 69 16.89 9.91 -4.24
CA GLU A 69 16.07 10.72 -3.30
C GLU A 69 14.57 10.50 -3.59
N ARG A 70 14.19 10.52 -4.87
CA ARG A 70 12.78 10.46 -5.27
C ARG A 70 12.52 9.55 -6.45
N MET A 71 11.65 8.58 -6.26
CA MET A 71 11.08 7.74 -7.30
C MET A 71 9.59 8.06 -7.51
N ARG A 72 9.20 8.24 -8.78
CA ARG A 72 7.79 8.24 -9.22
C ARG A 72 7.59 7.24 -10.35
N ALA A 73 6.59 6.38 -10.20
CA ALA A 73 6.10 5.50 -11.25
C ALA A 73 4.60 5.73 -11.42
N ASP A 74 4.16 6.13 -12.61
CA ASP A 74 2.77 6.39 -12.93
C ASP A 74 2.34 5.44 -14.08
N ALA A 75 1.30 4.62 -13.88
CA ALA A 75 0.77 3.70 -14.89
C ALA A 75 -0.72 3.94 -15.14
N SER A 76 -1.12 4.04 -16.42
CA SER A 76 -2.51 4.19 -16.84
C SER A 76 -2.88 3.15 -17.90
N GLY A 77 -3.95 2.39 -17.67
CA GLY A 77 -4.43 1.39 -18.63
C GLY A 77 -3.42 0.30 -18.95
N CYS A 78 -2.57 -0.07 -17.98
CA CYS A 78 -1.59 -1.14 -18.16
C CYS A 78 -2.07 -2.44 -17.53
N GLU A 79 -1.82 -3.61 -18.13
CA GLU A 79 -2.20 -4.86 -17.44
C GLU A 79 -1.44 -5.00 -16.11
N ARG A 80 -0.14 -4.69 -16.12
CA ARG A 80 0.73 -4.90 -14.96
C ARG A 80 1.69 -3.74 -14.73
N MET A 81 1.61 -3.17 -13.53
CA MET A 81 2.59 -2.21 -13.01
C MET A 81 3.40 -2.85 -11.88
N ARG A 82 4.72 -2.69 -11.94
CA ARG A 82 5.63 -2.94 -10.81
C ARG A 82 6.53 -1.74 -10.56
N ALA A 83 6.57 -1.27 -9.33
CA ALA A 83 7.53 -0.28 -8.87
C ALA A 83 8.31 -0.84 -7.68
N ASP A 84 9.63 -0.89 -7.77
CA ASP A 84 10.52 -1.38 -6.71
C ASP A 84 11.48 -0.24 -6.30
N ALA A 85 11.54 0.13 -5.01
CA ALA A 85 12.46 1.15 -4.49
C ALA A 85 13.30 0.62 -3.32
N SER A 86 14.61 0.89 -3.34
CA SER A 86 15.54 0.50 -2.28
C SER A 86 16.44 1.66 -1.86
N GLY A 87 16.42 2.01 -0.58
CA GLY A 87 17.23 3.12 -0.04
C GLY A 87 16.88 4.48 -0.64
N CYS A 88 15.60 4.70 -0.96
CA CYS A 88 15.13 5.98 -1.47
C CYS A 88 14.47 6.81 -0.37
N GLU A 89 14.65 8.13 -0.32
CA GLU A 89 13.89 8.93 0.66
C GLU A 89 12.38 8.79 0.39
N ARG A 90 11.98 8.88 -0.88
CA ARG A 90 10.56 8.91 -1.25
C ARG A 90 10.25 8.06 -2.47
N MET A 91 9.36 7.08 -2.28
CA MET A 91 8.74 6.32 -3.35
C MET A 91 7.27 6.72 -3.51
N ARG A 92 6.85 6.96 -4.76
CA ARG A 92 5.43 7.04 -5.12
C ARG A 92 5.14 6.16 -6.33
N ALA A 93 4.14 5.30 -6.21
CA ALA A 93 3.59 4.51 -7.30
C ALA A 93 2.10 4.81 -7.43
N ASP A 94 1.66 5.22 -8.61
CA ASP A 94 0.25 5.51 -8.91
C ASP A 94 -0.21 4.61 -10.09
N ALA A 95 -1.31 3.87 -9.92
CA ALA A 95 -1.90 3.03 -10.97
C ALA A 95 -3.38 3.37 -11.19
N SER A 96 -3.79 3.54 -12.45
CA SER A 96 -5.18 3.77 -12.85
C SER A 96 -5.60 2.81 -13.95
N GLY A 97 -6.71 2.09 -13.74
CA GLY A 97 -7.26 1.15 -14.73
C GLY A 97 -6.29 0.02 -15.08
N CYS A 98 -5.49 -0.45 -14.13
CA CYS A 98 -4.55 -1.55 -14.33
C CYS A 98 -5.10 -2.84 -13.73
N GLU A 99 -4.90 -4.01 -14.36
CA GLU A 99 -5.32 -5.26 -13.70
C GLU A 99 -4.55 -5.45 -12.39
N ARG A 100 -3.24 -5.20 -12.41
CA ARG A 100 -2.36 -5.50 -11.27
C ARG A 100 -1.34 -4.41 -11.01
N MET A 101 -1.37 -3.87 -9.80
CA MET A 101 -0.35 -2.98 -9.26
C MET A 101 0.45 -3.70 -8.16
N ARG A 102 1.78 -3.58 -8.23
CA ARG A 102 2.71 -3.93 -7.14
C ARG A 102 3.67 -2.78 -6.87
N ALA A 103 3.76 -2.37 -5.62
CA ALA A 103 4.75 -1.41 -5.14
C ALA A 103 5.51 -2.04 -3.97
N ASP A 104 6.83 -2.13 -4.08
CA ASP A 104 7.71 -2.72 -3.07
C ASP A 104 8.74 -1.65 -2.63
N ALA A 105 8.83 -1.33 -1.33
CA ALA A 105 9.79 -0.38 -0.78
C ALA A 105 10.64 -0.99 0.35
N SER A 106 11.95 -0.77 0.32
CA SER A 106 12.88 -1.23 1.34
C SER A 106 13.82 -0.12 1.79
N GLY A 107 13.84 0.19 3.08
CA GLY A 107 14.71 1.22 3.64
C GLY A 107 14.42 2.63 3.12
N CYS A 108 13.16 2.91 2.76
CA CYS A 108 12.74 4.23 2.31
C CYS A 108 12.12 5.04 3.45
N GLU A 109 12.36 6.34 3.58
CA GLU A 109 11.65 7.13 4.60
C GLU A 109 10.13 7.08 4.36
N ARG A 110 9.72 7.24 3.09
CA ARG A 110 8.29 7.34 2.73
C ARG A 110 7.93 6.55 1.49
N MET A 111 6.99 5.63 1.65
CA MET A 111 6.32 4.93 0.57
C MET A 111 4.87 5.40 0.43
N ARG A 112 4.46 5.71 -0.80
CA ARG A 112 3.06 5.89 -1.16
C ARG A 112 2.69 5.03 -2.37
N ALA A 113 1.65 4.23 -2.25
CA ALA A 113 1.04 3.50 -3.35
C ALA A 113 -0.44 3.91 -3.46
N ASP A 114 -0.86 4.40 -4.62
CA ASP A 114 -2.24 4.79 -4.90
C ASP A 114 -2.77 3.96 -6.10
N ALA A 115 -3.91 3.26 -5.93
CA ALA A 115 -4.55 2.48 -7.00
C ALA A 115 -6.02 2.89 -7.21
N SER A 116 -6.42 3.09 -8.46
CA SER A 116 -7.82 3.39 -8.83
C SER A 116 -8.29 2.47 -9.96
N GLY A 117 -9.43 1.80 -9.76
CA GLY A 117 -10.02 0.93 -10.77
C GLY A 117 -9.11 -0.25 -11.17
N CYS A 118 -8.35 -0.79 -10.23
CA CYS A 118 -7.46 -1.93 -10.48
C CYS A 118 -8.06 -3.21 -9.91
N GLU A 119 -7.93 -4.36 -10.57
CA GLU A 119 -8.41 -5.61 -9.95
C GLU A 119 -7.63 -5.89 -8.65
N ARG A 120 -6.30 -5.73 -8.69
CA ARG A 120 -5.42 -6.10 -7.57
C ARG A 120 -4.34 -5.07 -7.30
N MET A 121 -4.36 -4.53 -6.09
CA MET A 121 -3.28 -3.72 -5.52
C MET A 121 -2.52 -4.52 -4.46
N ARG A 122 -1.18 -4.49 -4.56
CA ARG A 122 -0.28 -4.90 -3.47
C ARG A 122 0.74 -3.80 -3.20
N ALA A 123 0.87 -3.41 -1.94
CA ALA A 123 1.93 -2.54 -1.46
C ALA A 123 2.66 -3.25 -0.32
N ASP A 124 3.99 -3.37 -0.43
CA ASP A 124 4.83 -4.01 0.59
C ASP A 124 5.93 -3.01 1.02
N ALA A 125 6.07 -2.76 2.32
CA ALA A 125 7.11 -1.89 2.88
C ALA A 125 7.93 -2.59 3.97
N SER A 126 9.25 -2.44 3.92
CA SER A 126 10.17 -2.99 4.93
C SER A 126 11.17 -1.93 5.39
N GLY A 127 11.23 -1.67 6.69
CA GLY A 127 12.16 -0.70 7.26
C GLY A 127 11.92 0.74 6.80
N CYS A 128 10.66 1.09 6.49
CA CYS A 128 10.28 2.45 6.12
C CYS A 128 9.73 3.23 7.30
N GLU A 129 10.04 4.52 7.46
CA GLU A 129 9.36 5.30 8.52
C GLU A 129 7.85 5.34 8.27
N ARG A 130 7.43 5.56 7.02
CA ARG A 130 6.02 5.75 6.69
C ARG A 130 5.61 5.02 5.42
N MET A 131 4.61 4.15 5.57
CA MET A 131 3.89 3.52 4.47
C MET A 131 2.47 4.07 4.37
N ARG A 132 2.06 4.44 3.16
CA ARG A 132 0.66 4.70 2.82
C ARG A 132 0.25 3.91 1.58
N ALA A 133 -0.83 3.15 1.69
CA ALA A 133 -1.48 2.49 0.57
C ALA A 133 -2.94 2.97 0.49
N ASP A 134 -3.36 3.51 -0.65
CA ASP A 134 -4.73 3.97 -0.90
C ASP A 134 -5.30 3.21 -2.11
N ALA A 135 -6.46 2.55 -1.96
CA ALA A 135 -7.16 1.85 -3.05
C ALA A 135 -8.60 2.34 -3.22
N SER A 136 -9.02 2.59 -4.45
CA SER A 136 -10.40 2.96 -4.80
C SER A 136 -10.95 2.11 -5.94
N GLY A 137 -12.11 1.50 -5.75
CA GLY A 137 -12.77 0.69 -6.78
C GLY A 137 -11.92 -0.50 -7.24
N CYS A 138 -11.20 -1.15 -6.32
CA CYS A 138 -10.37 -2.31 -6.61
C CYS A 138 -11.01 -3.58 -6.07
N GLU A 139 -10.93 -4.73 -6.76
CA GLU A 139 -11.46 -5.96 -6.15
C GLU A 139 -10.67 -6.31 -4.88
N ARG A 140 -9.34 -6.18 -4.93
CA ARG A 140 -8.47 -6.64 -3.84
C ARG A 140 -7.34 -5.67 -3.56
N MET A 141 -7.29 -5.19 -2.32
CA MET A 141 -6.17 -4.46 -1.75
C MET A 141 -5.41 -5.31 -0.74
N ARG A 142 -4.08 -5.33 -0.83
CA ARG A 142 -3.18 -5.82 0.21
C ARG A 142 -2.11 -4.78 0.52
N ALA A 143 -1.94 -4.47 1.79
CA ALA A 143 -0.85 -3.64 2.28
C ALA A 143 -0.12 -4.40 3.39
N ASP A 144 1.18 -4.63 3.24
CA ASP A 144 2.02 -5.35 4.18
C ASP A 144 3.16 -4.43 4.65
N ALA A 145 3.31 -4.21 5.97
CA ALA A 145 4.38 -3.39 6.55
C ALA A 145 5.18 -4.15 7.60
N SER A 146 6.51 -4.10 7.51
CA SER A 146 7.42 -4.71 8.49
C SER A 146 8.47 -3.73 8.98
N GLY A 147 8.55 -3.52 10.29
CA GLY A 147 9.53 -2.61 10.90
C GLY A 147 9.35 -1.15 10.47
N CYS A 148 8.11 -0.71 10.29
CA CYS A 148 7.80 0.67 9.93
C CYS A 148 7.29 1.46 11.13
N GLU A 149 7.65 2.73 11.31
CA GLU A 149 7.03 3.52 12.39
C GLU A 149 5.50 3.62 12.17
N ARG A 150 5.10 3.88 10.92
CA ARG A 150 3.69 4.14 10.61
C ARG A 150 3.24 3.46 9.33
N MET A 151 2.21 2.63 9.46
CA MET A 151 1.44 2.08 8.35
C MET A 151 0.04 2.70 8.30
N ARG A 152 -0.37 3.15 7.11
CA ARG A 152 -1.75 3.49 6.79
C ARG A 152 -2.21 2.76 5.54
N ALA A 153 -3.33 2.05 5.63
CA ALA A 153 -4.03 1.47 4.50
C ALA A 153 -5.45 2.02 4.44
N ASP A 154 -5.85 2.61 3.32
CA ASP A 154 -7.19 3.15 3.10
C ASP A 154 -7.83 2.43 1.88
N ALA A 155 -9.03 1.86 2.02
CA ALA A 155 -9.76 1.22 0.92
C ALA A 155 -11.19 1.78 0.79
N SER A 156 -11.59 2.15 -0.44
CA SER A 156 -12.95 2.60 -0.75
C SER A 156 -13.54 1.79 -1.90
N GLY A 157 -14.74 1.22 -1.69
CA GLY A 157 -15.44 0.46 -2.72
C GLY A 157 -14.66 -0.76 -3.23
N CYS A 158 -13.94 -1.44 -2.34
CA CYS A 158 -13.18 -2.63 -2.70
C CYS A 158 -13.86 -3.90 -2.19
N GLU A 159 -13.87 -5.01 -2.91
CA GLU A 159 -14.46 -6.24 -2.35
C GLU A 159 -13.68 -6.68 -1.10
N ARG A 160 -12.34 -6.63 -1.16
CA ARG A 160 -11.48 -7.14 -0.10
C ARG A 160 -10.30 -6.25 0.20
N MET A 161 -10.22 -5.81 1.45
CA MET A 161 -9.05 -5.15 2.01
C MET A 161 -8.33 -6.08 2.99
N ARG A 162 -7.00 -6.16 2.87
CA ARG A 162 -6.11 -6.70 3.91
C ARG A 162 -5.00 -5.72 4.22
N ALA A 163 -4.79 -5.45 5.50
CA ALA A 163 -3.66 -4.69 6.00
C ALA A 163 -2.97 -5.53 7.08
N ASP A 164 -1.68 -5.82 6.90
CA ASP A 164 -0.89 -6.61 7.84
C ASP A 164 0.34 -5.79 8.29
N ALA A 165 0.52 -5.62 9.61
CA ALA A 165 1.64 -4.88 10.19
C ALA A 165 2.42 -5.72 11.21
N SER A 166 3.75 -5.74 11.10
CA SER A 166 4.64 -6.43 12.04
C SER A 166 5.75 -5.52 12.55
N GLY A 167 5.84 -5.34 13.86
CA GLY A 167 6.87 -4.51 14.49
C GLY A 167 6.76 -3.03 14.13
N CYS A 168 5.54 -2.53 13.93
CA CYS A 168 5.31 -1.12 13.60
C CYS A 168 4.82 -0.34 14.81
N GLU A 169 5.26 0.89 15.06
CA GLU A 169 4.68 1.65 16.20
C GLU A 169 3.17 1.84 16.02
N ARG A 170 2.75 2.19 14.80
CA ARG A 170 1.35 2.53 14.53
C ARG A 170 0.83 1.92 13.24
N MET A 171 -0.24 1.16 13.36
CA MET A 171 -1.05 0.69 12.24
C MET A 171 -2.40 1.38 12.22
N ARG A 172 -2.81 1.85 11.03
CA ARG A 172 -4.18 2.28 10.73
C ARG A 172 -4.68 1.60 9.47
N ALA A 173 -5.85 0.97 9.55
CA ALA A 173 -6.56 0.43 8.41
C ALA A 173 -7.98 1.01 8.40
N ASP A 174 -8.34 1.68 7.31
CA ASP A 174 -9.65 2.31 7.13
C ASP A 174 -10.33 1.70 5.88
N ALA A 175 -11.55 1.16 6.03
CA ALA A 175 -12.32 0.59 4.92
C ALA A 175 -13.72 1.21 4.82
N SER A 176 -14.14 1.60 3.62
CA SER A 176 -15.48 2.12 3.35
C SER A 176 -16.12 1.40 2.16
N GLY A 177 -17.34 0.89 2.35
CA GLY A 177 -18.10 0.20 1.30
C GLY A 177 -17.39 -1.04 0.76
N CYS A 178 -16.71 -1.80 1.62
CA CYS A 178 -15.99 -3.02 1.24
C CYS A 178 -16.73 -4.26 1.72
N GLU A 179 -16.80 -5.35 0.95
CA GLU A 179 -17.43 -6.58 1.49
C GLU A 179 -16.66 -7.09 2.71
N ARG A 180 -15.32 -7.10 2.63
CA ARG A 180 -14.47 -7.69 3.66
C ARG A 180 -13.25 -6.85 3.97
N MET A 181 -13.16 -6.43 5.22
CA MET A 181 -11.96 -5.83 5.80
C MET A 181 -11.27 -6.82 6.74
N ARG A 182 -9.95 -6.98 6.57
CA ARG A 182 -9.07 -7.61 7.58
C ARG A 182 -7.90 -6.69 7.91
N ALA A 183 -7.69 -6.46 9.20
CA ALA A 183 -6.49 -5.81 9.72
C ALA A 183 -5.83 -6.75 10.74
N ASP A 184 -4.56 -7.08 10.54
CA ASP A 184 -3.78 -7.91 11.46
C ASP A 184 -2.53 -7.12 11.92
N ALA A 185 -2.29 -7.04 13.23
CA ALA A 185 -1.13 -6.36 13.81
C ALA A 185 -0.38 -7.26 14.81
N SER A 186 0.95 -7.33 14.68
CA SER A 186 1.81 -8.08 15.59
C SER A 186 2.97 -7.21 16.09
N GLY A 187 3.11 -7.08 17.41
CA GLY A 187 4.19 -6.31 18.04
C GLY A 187 4.13 -4.81 17.74
N CYS A 188 2.92 -4.27 17.52
CA CYS A 188 2.73 -2.84 17.27
C CYS A 188 2.28 -2.10 18.53
N GLU A 189 2.78 -0.90 18.84
CA GLU A 189 2.25 -0.17 20.01
C GLU A 189 0.76 0.11 19.86
N ARG A 190 0.33 0.54 18.67
CA ARG A 190 -1.06 0.95 18.43
C ARG A 190 -1.62 0.43 17.12
N MET A 191 -2.71 -0.32 17.24
CA MET A 191 -3.55 -0.72 16.12
C MET A 191 -4.88 0.04 16.12
N ARG A 192 -5.26 0.60 14.96
CA ARG A 192 -6.63 1.04 14.69
C ARG A 192 -7.15 0.41 13.42
N ALA A 193 -8.34 -0.17 13.49
CA ALA A 193 -9.08 -0.64 12.34
C ALA A 193 -10.47 0.01 12.38
N ASP A 194 -10.84 0.74 11.33
CA ASP A 194 -12.13 1.42 11.22
C ASP A 194 -12.84 0.94 9.94
N ALA A 195 -14.07 0.43 10.06
CA ALA A 195 -14.87 -0.06 8.94
C ALA A 195 -16.24 0.62 8.88
N SER A 196 -16.65 1.05 7.68
CA SER A 196 -17.94 1.68 7.43
C SER A 196 -18.65 1.03 6.24
N GLY A 197 -19.88 0.56 6.44
CA GLY A 197 -20.68 -0.06 5.38
C GLY A 197 -20.02 -1.31 4.79
N CYS A 198 -19.37 -2.12 5.63
CA CYS A 198 -18.71 -3.35 5.20
C CYS A 198 -19.50 -4.59 5.65
N GLU A 199 -19.65 -5.64 4.86
CA GLU A 199 -20.36 -6.84 5.36
C GLU A 199 -19.60 -7.46 6.56
N ARG A 200 -18.28 -7.55 6.45
CA ARG A 200 -17.44 -8.22 7.44
C ARG A 200 -16.17 -7.45 7.77
N MET A 201 -16.02 -7.11 9.04
CA MET A 201 -14.79 -6.59 9.60
C MET A 201 -14.13 -7.62 10.51
N ARG A 202 -12.82 -7.85 10.31
CA ARG A 202 -11.97 -8.57 11.26
C ARG A 202 -10.74 -7.72 11.62
N ALA A 203 -10.52 -7.51 12.91
CA ALA A 203 -9.31 -6.92 13.44
C ALA A 203 -8.65 -7.91 14.40
N ASP A 204 -7.40 -8.29 14.17
CA ASP A 204 -6.62 -9.18 15.04
C ASP A 204 -5.35 -8.45 15.53
N ALA A 205 -5.10 -8.41 16.84
CA ALA A 205 -3.90 -7.82 17.43
C ALA A 205 -3.16 -8.81 18.36
N SER A 206 -1.84 -8.92 18.23
CA SER A 206 -1.00 -9.72 19.13
C SER A 206 0.19 -8.91 19.65
N GLY A 207 0.36 -8.83 20.97
CA GLY A 207 1.48 -8.12 21.59
C GLY A 207 1.47 -6.62 21.30
N CYS A 208 0.27 -6.03 21.15
CA CYS A 208 0.11 -4.60 20.95
C CYS A 208 -0.26 -3.88 22.24
N GLU A 209 0.28 -2.72 22.57
CA GLU A 209 -0.18 -2.00 23.78
C GLU A 209 -1.67 -1.65 23.67
N ARG A 210 -2.10 -1.15 22.51
CA ARG A 210 -3.46 -0.65 22.31
C ARG A 210 -4.07 -1.12 21.00
N MET A 211 -5.20 -1.79 21.10
CA MET A 211 -6.07 -2.11 19.97
C MET A 211 -7.36 -1.29 20.03
N ARG A 212 -7.72 -0.67 18.91
CA ARG A 212 -9.06 -0.13 18.67
C ARG A 212 -9.63 -0.69 17.38
N ALA A 213 -10.83 -1.25 17.46
CA ALA A 213 -11.62 -1.63 16.29
C ALA A 213 -12.97 -0.92 16.36
N ASP A 214 -13.33 -0.18 15.33
CA ASP A 214 -14.63 0.49 15.21
C ASP A 214 -15.33 0.02 13.92
N ALA A 215 -16.60 -0.39 14.03
CA ALA A 215 -17.43 -0.77 12.89
C ALA A 215 -18.74 0.04 12.87
N SER A 216 -19.13 0.53 11.70
CA SER A 216 -20.42 1.18 11.46
C SER A 216 -21.13 0.55 10.27
N GLY A 217 -22.40 0.17 10.45
CA GLY A 217 -23.23 -0.40 9.38
C GLY A 217 -22.66 -1.70 8.79
N CYS A 218 -22.06 -2.56 9.63
CA CYS A 218 -21.48 -3.82 9.19
C CYS A 218 -22.31 -5.04 9.64
N GLU A 219 -22.50 -6.07 8.82
CA GLU A 219 -23.24 -7.25 9.30
C GLU A 219 -22.50 -7.97 10.44
N ARG A 220 -21.18 -8.08 10.32
CA ARG A 220 -20.35 -8.81 11.27
C ARG A 220 -19.06 -8.08 11.60
N MET A 221 -18.86 -7.81 12.87
CA MET A 221 -17.60 -7.36 13.42
C MET A 221 -16.96 -8.46 14.30
N ARG A 222 -15.67 -8.72 14.06
CA ARG A 222 -14.82 -9.50 14.96
C ARG A 222 -13.57 -8.73 15.33
N ALA A 223 -13.30 -8.59 16.62
CA ALA A 223 -12.06 -8.05 17.15
C ALA A 223 -11.43 -9.08 18.09
N ASP A 224 -10.20 -9.52 17.80
CA ASP A 224 -9.44 -10.45 18.64
C ASP A 224 -8.16 -9.74 19.13
N ALA A 225 -7.91 -9.69 20.44
CA ALA A 225 -6.69 -9.15 21.04
C ALA A 225 -6.00 -10.19 21.92
N SER A 226 -4.68 -10.31 21.79
CA SER A 226 -3.86 -11.19 22.63
C SER A 226 -2.63 -10.46 23.16
N GLY A 227 -2.44 -10.47 24.48
CA GLY A 227 -1.30 -9.81 25.12
C GLY A 227 -1.29 -8.29 24.90
N CYS A 228 -2.45 -7.65 24.92
CA CYS A 228 -2.57 -6.19 24.78
C CYS A 228 -2.89 -5.51 26.10
N GLU A 229 -2.30 -4.35 26.42
CA GLU A 229 -2.71 -3.63 27.64
C GLU A 229 -4.18 -3.18 27.56
N ARG A 230 -4.59 -2.65 26.40
CA ARG A 230 -5.94 -2.12 26.21
C ARG A 230 -6.56 -2.56 24.88
N MET A 231 -7.76 -3.11 24.97
CA MET A 231 -8.63 -3.36 23.83
C MET A 231 -9.88 -2.51 23.93
N ARG A 232 -10.23 -1.80 22.84
CA ARG A 232 -11.55 -1.19 22.64
C ARG A 232 -12.18 -1.70 21.35
N ALA A 233 -13.40 -2.20 21.45
CA ALA A 233 -14.21 -2.58 20.30
C ALA A 233 -15.55 -1.86 20.34
N ASP A 234 -15.90 -1.17 19.24
CA ASP A 234 -17.11 -0.37 19.10
C ASP A 234 -17.88 -0.78 17.83
N ALA A 235 -19.17 -1.04 17.94
CA ALA A 235 -20.02 -1.41 16.82
C ALA A 235 -21.31 -0.60 16.85
N SER A 236 -21.61 0.07 15.73
CA SER A 236 -22.85 0.82 15.53
C SER A 236 -23.58 0.29 14.31
N GLY A 237 -24.89 0.02 14.43
CA GLY A 237 -25.69 -0.55 13.33
C GLY A 237 -25.15 -1.88 12.79
N CYS A 238 -24.48 -2.68 13.64
CA CYS A 238 -23.98 -3.99 13.26
C CYS A 238 -24.86 -5.12 13.79
N GLU A 239 -25.17 -6.12 12.97
CA GLU A 239 -26.03 -7.24 13.41
C GLU A 239 -25.34 -8.13 14.44
N ARG A 240 -24.04 -8.38 14.26
CA ARG A 240 -23.26 -9.27 15.12
C ARG A 240 -21.90 -8.69 15.45
N MET A 241 -21.60 -8.63 16.73
CA MET A 241 -20.29 -8.24 17.26
C MET A 241 -19.70 -9.39 18.10
N ARG A 242 -18.44 -9.75 17.82
CA ARG A 242 -17.61 -10.57 18.71
C ARG A 242 -16.34 -9.82 19.04
N ALA A 243 -16.04 -9.72 20.32
CA ALA A 243 -14.78 -9.19 20.81
C ALA A 243 -14.19 -10.24 21.75
N ASP A 244 -12.95 -10.66 21.51
CA ASP A 244 -12.23 -11.62 22.35
C ASP A 244 -10.91 -10.98 22.81
N ALA A 245 -10.61 -11.05 24.10
CA ALA A 245 -9.35 -10.55 24.66
C ALA A 245 -8.75 -11.61 25.58
N SER A 246 -7.56 -12.07 25.25
CA SER A 246 -6.80 -13.01 26.06
C SER A 246 -5.52 -12.36 26.57
N GLY A 247 -5.32 -12.32 27.88
CA GLY A 247 -4.14 -11.68 28.48
C GLY A 247 -4.11 -10.17 28.29
N CYS A 248 -5.28 -9.52 28.22
CA CYS A 248 -5.36 -8.06 28.20
C CYS A 248 -5.72 -7.48 29.57
N GLU A 249 -5.11 -6.36 29.95
CA GLU A 249 -5.36 -5.72 31.25
C GLU A 249 -6.71 -4.99 31.29
N ARG A 250 -7.09 -4.33 30.18
CA ARG A 250 -8.38 -3.63 30.06
C ARG A 250 -9.09 -3.97 28.75
N ASN A 251 -10.36 -4.35 28.86
CA ASN A 251 -11.22 -4.63 27.72
C ASN A 251 -12.50 -3.79 27.81
N GLU A 252 -12.66 -2.84 26.89
CA GLU A 252 -13.86 -2.03 26.72
C GLU A 252 -14.65 -2.49 25.50
N ARG A 253 -15.82 -3.09 25.74
CA ARG A 253 -16.76 -3.49 24.69
C ARG A 253 -17.97 -2.58 24.76
N LEU A 254 -18.13 -1.69 23.77
CA LEU A 254 -19.31 -0.83 23.67
C LEU A 254 -20.31 -1.50 22.73
N ARG A 255 -21.55 -1.65 23.24
CA ARG A 255 -22.63 -2.46 22.63
C ARG A 255 -22.90 -2.03 21.19
N ALA A 256 -23.29 -3.01 20.37
CA ALA A 256 -24.08 -2.81 19.16
C ALA A 256 -25.32 -1.98 19.50
N LEU A 257 -25.24 -0.67 19.27
CA LEU A 257 -26.43 0.19 19.27
C LEU A 257 -27.14 -0.06 17.94
N ALA A 258 -28.35 -0.61 18.04
CA ALA A 258 -29.28 -0.75 16.92
C ALA A 258 -29.84 0.62 16.52
#